data_AF-A0A5F1B5A8-F1
#
_entry.id   AF-A0A5F1B5A8-F1
#
_cell.length_a   1.000
_cell.length_b   1.000
_cell.length_c   1.000
_cell.angle_alpha   90.00
_cell.angle_beta   90.00
_cell.angle_gamma   90.00
#
_symmetry.space_group_name_H-M   'P 1'
#
loop_
_entity.id
_entity.type
_entity.pdbx_description
1 polymer ?
#
loop_
_entity_poly.entity_id
_entity_poly.type
_entity_poly.pdbx_seq_one_letter_code
_entity_poly.pdbx_strand_id
1 'polypeptide(L)'
;MIQKIYQASQCRCGAPKIHAELKALGKNYNIKTAQDVMQKNGIQAKLRRRFKTKKQQTDSRIIAPNILDQNFTTDQPNKVWVTDITYIKTKEGWIYLAVNN
;
A
#
# COMPACT_ATOMS: atom_id res chain seq x y z
N MET A 1 10.58 7.99 -30.95
CA MET A 1 11.52 7.67 -29.85
C MET A 1 10.82 7.67 -28.49
N ILE A 2 10.15 8.77 -28.12
CA ILE A 2 9.35 8.87 -26.88
C ILE A 2 8.34 7.72 -26.73
N GLN A 3 7.57 7.39 -27.78
CA GLN A 3 6.63 6.26 -27.75
C GLN A 3 7.32 4.92 -27.45
N LYS A 4 8.53 4.69 -28.00
CA LYS A 4 9.28 3.45 -27.76
C LYS A 4 9.72 3.34 -26.30
N ILE A 5 10.28 4.42 -25.76
CA ILE A 5 10.68 4.52 -24.35
C ILE A 5 9.46 4.33 -23.43
N TYR A 6 8.35 4.99 -23.75
CA TYR A 6 7.11 4.88 -22.99
C TYR A 6 6.58 3.44 -22.97
N GLN A 7 6.54 2.75 -24.13
CA GLN A 7 6.12 1.35 -24.21
C GLN A 7 7.09 0.41 -23.49
N ALA A 8 8.41 0.60 -23.64
CA ALA A 8 9.44 -0.18 -22.94
C ALA A 8 9.30 -0.05 -21.41
N SER A 9 8.89 1.12 -20.91
CA SER A 9 8.60 1.36 -19.49
C SER A 9 7.29 0.73 -18.98
N GLN A 10 6.57 -0.03 -19.81
CA GLN A 10 5.19 -0.48 -19.57
C GLN A 10 4.25 0.71 -19.30
N CYS A 11 4.45 1.82 -20.02
CA CYS A 11 3.67 3.04 -19.91
C CYS A 11 3.77 3.76 -18.54
N ARG A 12 4.75 3.43 -17.69
CA ARG A 12 4.87 3.97 -16.32
C ARG A 12 5.69 5.26 -16.24
N CYS A 13 6.50 5.56 -17.24
CA CYS A 13 7.35 6.75 -17.24
C CYS A 13 6.58 8.00 -17.71
N GLY A 14 6.71 9.07 -16.93
CA GLY A 14 6.31 10.42 -17.31
C GLY A 14 7.45 11.20 -17.97
N ALA A 15 7.18 12.44 -18.40
CA ALA A 15 8.14 13.28 -19.11
C ALA A 15 9.53 13.40 -18.44
N PRO A 16 9.67 13.50 -17.10
CA PRO A 16 10.98 13.56 -16.47
C PRO A 16 11.83 12.31 -16.70
N LYS A 17 11.22 11.12 -16.58
CA LYS A 17 11.92 9.84 -16.78
C LYS A 17 12.23 9.61 -18.26
N ILE A 18 11.27 9.91 -19.14
CA ILE A 18 11.48 9.81 -20.58
C ILE A 18 12.61 10.76 -21.02
N HIS A 19 12.67 11.98 -20.48
CA HIS A 19 13.75 12.92 -20.75
C HIS A 19 15.11 12.41 -20.27
N ALA A 20 15.20 11.84 -19.06
CA ALA A 20 16.44 11.22 -18.57
C ALA A 20 16.91 10.08 -19.47
N GLU A 21 15.99 9.26 -19.98
CA GLU A 21 16.28 8.14 -20.87
C GLU A 21 16.69 8.60 -22.27
N LEU A 22 16.08 9.67 -22.79
CA LEU A 22 16.55 10.35 -24.01
C LEU A 22 17.98 10.87 -23.85
N LYS A 23 18.30 11.50 -22.71
CA LYS A 23 19.65 11.99 -22.40
C LYS A 23 20.67 10.85 -22.32
N ALA A 24 20.31 9.73 -21.69
CA ALA A 24 21.15 8.54 -21.63
C ALA A 24 21.42 7.93 -23.02
N LEU A 25 20.46 8.06 -23.96
CA LEU A 25 20.61 7.66 -25.37
C LEU A 25 21.34 8.72 -26.22
N GLY A 26 22.00 9.70 -25.60
CA GLY A 26 22.74 10.76 -26.27
C GLY A 26 21.86 11.80 -26.98
N LYS A 27 20.56 11.86 -26.66
CA LYS A 27 19.62 12.83 -27.24
C LYS A 27 19.36 13.98 -26.27
N ASN A 28 19.97 15.13 -26.57
CA ASN A 28 19.79 16.35 -25.80
C ASN A 28 18.56 17.15 -26.26
N TYR A 29 17.36 16.68 -25.88
CA TYR A 29 16.13 17.45 -26.01
C TYR A 29 15.75 18.12 -24.70
N ASN A 30 15.11 19.29 -24.73
CA ASN A 30 14.54 19.90 -23.52
C ASN A 30 13.41 19.03 -22.95
N ILE A 31 13.26 19.00 -21.62
CA ILE A 31 12.13 18.34 -20.97
C ILE A 31 10.77 18.86 -21.47
N LYS A 32 10.67 20.16 -21.82
CA LYS A 32 9.45 20.73 -22.42
C LYS A 32 9.11 20.08 -23.76
N THR A 33 10.11 19.80 -24.59
CA THR A 33 9.92 19.07 -25.85
C THR A 33 9.39 17.66 -25.59
N ALA A 34 9.87 16.98 -24.55
CA ALA A 34 9.33 15.68 -24.16
C ALA A 34 7.87 15.78 -23.68
N GLN A 35 7.53 16.81 -22.90
CA GLN A 35 6.17 17.08 -22.44
C GLN A 35 5.22 17.37 -23.61
N ASP A 36 5.60 18.26 -24.53
CA ASP A 36 4.78 18.63 -25.69
C ASP A 36 4.52 17.43 -26.59
N VAL A 37 5.54 16.63 -26.86
CA VAL A 37 5.39 15.41 -27.67
C VAL A 37 4.50 14.41 -26.95
N MET A 38 4.66 14.22 -25.64
CA MET A 38 3.77 13.35 -24.87
C MET A 38 2.32 13.83 -24.94
N GLN A 39 2.07 15.13 -24.75
CA GLN A 39 0.73 15.72 -24.80
C GLN A 39 0.09 15.56 -26.19
N LYS A 40 0.81 15.92 -27.26
CA LYS A 40 0.34 15.80 -28.65
C LYS A 40 -0.01 14.36 -29.04
N ASN A 41 0.59 13.37 -28.39
CA ASN A 41 0.38 11.95 -28.67
C ASN A 41 -0.53 11.27 -27.62
N GLY A 42 -1.14 12.01 -26.68
CA GLY A 42 -1.99 11.44 -25.63
C GLY A 42 -1.26 10.49 -24.67
N ILE A 43 0.06 10.65 -24.53
CA ILE A 43 0.90 9.80 -23.68
C ILE A 43 0.87 10.33 -22.25
N GLN A 44 0.41 9.49 -21.32
CA GLN A 44 0.41 9.81 -19.89
C GLN A 44 0.95 8.63 -19.07
N ALA A 45 1.72 8.91 -18.02
CA ALA A 45 2.21 7.86 -17.12
C ALA A 45 1.05 7.10 -16.47
N LYS A 46 1.06 5.77 -16.59
CA LYS A 46 0.14 4.88 -15.86
C LYS A 46 0.55 4.83 -14.39
N LEU A 47 -0.26 5.43 -13.52
CA LEU A 47 -0.09 5.29 -12.08
C LEU A 47 -0.49 3.87 -11.65
N ARG A 48 0.28 3.30 -10.71
CA ARG A 48 -0.15 2.09 -10.01
C ARG A 48 -1.42 2.42 -9.24
N ARG A 49 -2.50 1.64 -9.44
CA ARG A 49 -3.71 1.74 -8.61
C ARG A 49 -3.30 1.59 -7.15
N ARG A 50 -3.83 2.46 -6.27
CA ARG A 50 -3.68 2.29 -4.82
C ARG A 50 -4.15 0.89 -4.46
N PHE A 51 -3.35 0.16 -3.69
CA PHE A 51 -3.76 -1.12 -3.14
C PHE A 51 -4.98 -0.88 -2.25
N LYS A 52 -6.10 -1.51 -2.59
CA LYS A 52 -7.25 -1.60 -1.70
C LYS A 52 -7.19 -2.98 -1.07
N THR A 53 -7.13 -3.04 0.27
CA THR A 53 -7.28 -4.29 0.99
C THR A 53 -8.59 -4.92 0.54
N LYS A 54 -8.54 -6.12 -0.06
CA LYS A 54 -9.76 -6.91 -0.27
C LYS A 54 -10.41 -7.05 1.10
N LYS A 55 -11.67 -6.63 1.23
CA LYS A 55 -12.49 -7.00 2.38
C LYS A 55 -12.32 -8.52 2.53
N GLN A 56 -11.92 -8.98 3.71
CA GLN A 56 -11.71 -10.40 3.99
C GLN A 56 -12.89 -11.13 3.38
N GLN A 57 -12.61 -11.98 2.37
CA GLN A 57 -13.59 -12.97 1.94
C GLN A 57 -13.96 -13.66 3.24
N THR A 58 -15.23 -13.62 3.62
CA THR A 58 -15.73 -14.30 4.82
C THR A 58 -15.25 -15.73 4.69
N ASP A 59 -14.16 -16.02 5.37
CA ASP A 59 -13.63 -17.34 5.48
C ASP A 59 -14.78 -18.17 6.05
N SER A 60 -14.95 -19.41 5.60
CA SER A 60 -15.96 -20.32 6.13
C SER A 60 -15.72 -20.70 7.60
N ARG A 61 -14.87 -19.95 8.31
CA ARG A 61 -14.67 -20.01 9.74
C ARG A 61 -15.95 -19.55 10.42
N ILE A 62 -16.52 -20.43 11.22
CA ILE A 62 -17.56 -20.09 12.17
C ILE A 62 -16.97 -19.03 13.11
N ILE A 63 -17.35 -17.77 12.92
CA ILE A 63 -17.06 -16.71 13.87
C ILE A 63 -17.98 -16.97 15.06
N ALA A 64 -17.42 -17.34 16.20
CA ALA A 64 -18.19 -17.48 17.42
C ALA A 64 -18.91 -16.15 17.73
N PRO A 65 -20.17 -16.17 18.19
CA PRO A 65 -20.86 -14.96 18.57
C PRO A 65 -20.08 -14.23 19.67
N ASN A 66 -19.97 -12.91 19.58
CA ASN A 66 -19.42 -12.09 20.66
C ASN A 66 -20.46 -11.99 21.78
N ILE A 67 -20.44 -12.93 22.71
CA ILE A 67 -21.43 -13.04 23.80
C ILE A 67 -21.24 -11.94 24.84
N LEU A 68 -20.01 -11.46 25.04
CA LEU A 68 -19.70 -10.47 26.06
C LEU A 68 -20.06 -9.05 25.64
N ASP A 69 -19.92 -8.71 24.35
CA ASP A 69 -20.17 -7.37 23.83
C ASP A 69 -19.55 -6.24 24.68
N GLN A 70 -18.30 -6.47 25.12
CA GLN A 70 -17.55 -5.57 26.01
C GLN A 70 -18.17 -5.36 27.42
N ASN A 71 -19.14 -6.17 27.83
CA ASN A 71 -19.62 -6.23 29.20
C ASN A 71 -18.77 -7.22 30.02
N PHE A 72 -17.89 -6.67 30.86
CA PHE A 72 -17.02 -7.44 31.76
C PHE A 72 -17.52 -7.48 33.21
N THR A 73 -18.70 -6.91 33.50
CA THR A 73 -19.29 -6.95 34.84
C THR A 73 -19.84 -8.35 35.11
N THR A 74 -19.38 -8.98 36.20
CA THR A 74 -19.77 -10.33 36.60
C THR A 74 -20.14 -10.40 38.08
N ASP A 75 -21.05 -11.32 38.42
CA ASP A 75 -21.51 -11.57 39.79
C ASP A 75 -20.53 -12.43 40.60
N GLN A 76 -19.66 -13.18 39.91
CA GLN A 76 -18.74 -14.16 40.50
C GLN A 76 -17.39 -14.19 39.77
N PRO A 77 -16.29 -14.47 40.47
CA PRO A 77 -15.00 -14.75 39.84
C PRO A 77 -15.08 -15.90 38.81
N ASN A 78 -14.17 -15.91 37.84
CA ASN A 78 -14.05 -16.96 36.81
C ASN A 78 -15.25 -17.11 35.86
N LYS A 79 -16.08 -16.08 35.71
CA LYS A 79 -17.14 -16.03 34.69
C LYS A 79 -16.68 -15.45 33.36
N VAL A 80 -15.74 -14.52 33.40
CA VAL A 80 -15.19 -13.83 32.23
C VAL A 80 -13.69 -13.68 32.43
N TRP A 81 -12.91 -14.05 31.41
CA TRP A 81 -11.46 -13.87 31.39
C TRP A 81 -11.11 -12.93 30.24
N VAL A 82 -10.33 -11.90 30.52
CA VAL A 82 -9.87 -10.91 29.55
C VAL A 82 -8.36 -10.76 29.69
N THR A 83 -7.68 -10.68 28.56
CA THR A 83 -6.25 -10.41 28.49
C THR A 83 -5.98 -9.46 27.33
N ASP A 84 -5.05 -8.55 27.54
CA ASP A 84 -4.60 -7.61 26.52
C ASP A 84 -3.21 -7.99 26.04
N ILE A 85 -3.00 -7.89 24.72
CA ILE A 85 -1.67 -8.00 24.10
C ILE A 85 -1.26 -6.61 23.64
N THR A 86 -0.21 -6.07 24.24
CA THR A 86 0.36 -4.78 23.87
C THR A 86 1.62 -4.97 23.05
N TYR A 87 1.70 -4.26 21.92
CA TYR A 87 2.83 -4.29 21.00
C TYR A 87 3.77 -3.13 21.32
N ILE A 88 4.96 -3.44 21.81
CA ILE A 88 5.94 -2.45 22.22
C ILE A 88 7.07 -2.42 21.19
N LYS A 89 7.27 -1.25 20.58
CA LYS A 89 8.35 -1.04 19.62
C LYS A 89 9.64 -0.68 20.36
N THR A 90 10.72 -1.45 20.15
CA THR A 90 12.04 -1.19 20.72
C THR A 90 13.09 -1.01 19.61
N LYS A 91 14.35 -0.70 20.00
CA LYS A 91 15.48 -0.62 19.07
C LYS A 91 15.91 -1.99 18.54
N GLU A 92 15.56 -3.07 19.23
CA GLU A 92 15.91 -4.44 18.89
C GLU A 92 14.78 -5.17 18.13
N GLY A 93 13.57 -4.58 18.10
CA GLY A 93 12.44 -5.13 17.36
C GLY A 93 11.10 -4.89 18.05
N TRP A 94 10.13 -5.75 17.73
CA TRP A 94 8.82 -5.74 18.39
C TRP A 94 8.82 -6.74 19.54
N ILE A 95 8.37 -6.27 20.71
CA ILE A 95 8.10 -7.12 21.87
C ILE A 95 6.59 -7.18 22.09
N TYR A 96 6.11 -8.36 22.49
CA TYR A 96 4.70 -8.64 22.75
C TYR A 96 4.52 -8.85 24.25
N LEU A 97 3.79 -7.95 24.90
CA LEU A 97 3.48 -8.02 26.32
C LEU A 97 2.04 -8.53 26.49
N ALA A 98 1.88 -9.64 27.22
CA ALA A 98 0.57 -10.13 27.64
C ALA A 98 0.30 -9.72 29.09
N VAL A 99 -0.85 -9.09 29.34
CA VAL A 99 -1.30 -8.68 30.68
C VAL A 99 -2.68 -9.29 30.92
N ASN A 100 -2.89 -9.81 32.13
CA ASN A 100 -4.20 -10.27 32.58
C ASN A 100 -4.85 -9.13 33.38
N ASN A 101 -6.09 -8.78 33.06
CA ASN A 101 -6.89 -7.81 33.83
C ASN A 101 -7.74 -8.50 34.89
#